data_AF-A0A2E7V8D8-F1
#
_entry.id   AF-A0A2E7V8D8-F1
#
_cell.length_a   1.000
_cell.length_b   1.000
_cell.length_c   1.000
_cell.angle_alpha   90.00
_cell.angle_beta   90.00
_cell.angle_gamma   90.00
#
_symmetry.space_group_name_H-M   'P 1'
#
loop_
_entity.id
_entity.type
_entity.pdbx_description
1 polymer ?
#
loop_
_entity_poly.entity_id
_entity_poly.type
_entity_poly.pdbx_seq_one_letter_code
_entity_poly.pdbx_strand_id
1 'polypeptide(L)'
;MEALDKMFGVTEAGSDVMTEARAGVATFLTMAYILLVNPSMLSATGIPFEDALFATAVAAFVGCMVMAFWANLPFALAPGMGLNAYFAFTVAAPWAMAVPWDIALAAILVQGVIFLILSLPQVGARTAMINAIPTDLKIATGAGIGMFLAIIGLREMGWVQGDNATLVNLGETGAMDPASSGAFWAMIGLITIAVLMVRKVPGAIIIGVMAVSVVGWFLGVNDPYNESYPVVEYCTVLNGYDSECVVQGEFVAGVAGRETAEWPTKFFDFVGLPDDTLFAAVTALGDISGSELGWGGFISVMVTFLFVDIFDTAGTLYSVGRQAGYVDENDELHNSD
;
A
#
# COMPACT_ATOMS: atom_id res chain seq x y z
N MET A 1 27.66 21.75 0.80
CA MET A 1 26.69 22.74 0.28
C MET A 1 26.96 22.99 -1.19
N GLU A 2 28.13 23.54 -1.55
CA GLU A 2 28.51 23.85 -2.95
C GLU A 2 28.49 22.63 -3.90
N ALA A 3 28.91 21.44 -3.43
CA ALA A 3 28.86 20.21 -4.23
C ALA A 3 27.41 19.70 -4.49
N LEU A 4 26.51 19.87 -3.51
CA LEU A 4 25.10 19.49 -3.65
C LEU A 4 24.39 20.49 -4.57
N ASP A 5 24.70 21.77 -4.41
CA ASP A 5 24.17 22.83 -5.25
C ASP A 5 24.58 22.67 -6.71
N LYS A 6 25.85 22.32 -6.97
CA LYS A 6 26.36 22.06 -8.32
C LYS A 6 25.71 20.84 -8.99
N MET A 7 25.33 19.82 -8.22
CA MET A 7 24.77 18.58 -8.75
C MET A 7 23.27 18.68 -9.01
N PHE A 8 22.54 19.32 -8.10
CA PHE A 8 21.09 19.44 -8.15
C PHE A 8 20.59 20.79 -8.69
N GLY A 9 21.48 21.76 -8.92
CA GLY A 9 21.09 23.09 -9.42
C GLY A 9 20.20 23.86 -8.45
N VAL A 10 20.36 23.69 -7.14
CA VAL A 10 19.42 24.20 -6.12
C VAL A 10 19.28 25.72 -6.18
N THR A 11 20.41 26.43 -6.30
CA THR A 11 20.46 27.89 -6.43
C THR A 11 19.91 28.35 -7.78
N GLU A 12 20.14 27.59 -8.86
CA GLU A 12 19.57 27.90 -10.19
C GLU A 12 18.05 27.73 -10.22
N ALA A 13 17.52 26.79 -9.45
CA ALA A 13 16.09 26.61 -9.21
C ALA A 13 15.49 27.66 -8.25
N GLY A 14 16.30 28.57 -7.71
CA GLY A 14 15.86 29.65 -6.81
C GLY A 14 15.60 29.21 -5.36
N SER A 15 16.16 28.08 -4.93
CA SER A 15 16.05 27.53 -3.58
C SER A 15 17.41 27.51 -2.85
N ASP A 16 17.43 27.02 -1.62
CA ASP A 16 18.65 26.79 -0.85
C ASP A 16 18.67 25.37 -0.24
N VAL A 17 19.86 24.83 0.03
CA VAL A 17 20.03 23.45 0.51
C VAL A 17 19.32 23.19 1.84
N MET A 18 19.17 24.18 2.71
CA MET A 18 18.47 24.02 3.98
C MET A 18 16.95 23.97 3.79
N THR A 19 16.44 24.77 2.85
CA THR A 19 15.05 24.74 2.40
C THR A 19 14.72 23.40 1.77
N GLU A 20 15.56 22.89 0.87
CA GLU A 20 15.41 21.56 0.27
C GLU A 20 15.49 20.43 1.30
N ALA A 21 16.41 20.51 2.27
CA ALA A 21 16.50 19.52 3.35
C ALA A 21 15.22 19.48 4.20
N ARG A 22 14.65 20.65 4.52
CA ARG A 22 13.37 20.74 5.24
C ARG A 22 12.21 20.21 4.41
N ALA A 23 12.18 20.51 3.12
CA ALA A 23 11.20 19.96 2.20
C ALA A 23 11.31 18.43 2.12
N GLY A 24 12.52 17.89 2.02
CA GLY A 24 12.77 16.44 2.06
C GLY A 24 12.28 15.79 3.36
N VAL A 25 12.52 16.40 4.52
CA VAL A 25 11.99 15.91 5.81
C VAL A 25 10.46 15.97 5.83
N ALA A 26 9.86 17.06 5.34
CA ALA A 26 8.41 17.17 5.27
C ALA A 26 7.81 16.08 4.34
N THR A 27 8.42 15.85 3.18
CA THR A 27 8.02 14.80 2.23
C THR A 27 8.18 13.41 2.84
N PHE A 28 9.30 13.13 3.50
CA PHE A 28 9.51 11.88 4.24
C PHE A 28 8.39 11.65 5.27
N LEU A 29 8.09 12.65 6.09
CA LEU A 29 7.02 12.57 7.08
C LEU A 29 5.66 12.34 6.41
N THR A 30 5.38 12.92 5.24
CA THR A 30 4.10 12.64 4.57
C THR A 30 3.98 11.23 4.00
N MET A 31 5.09 10.56 3.66
CA MET A 31 5.08 9.21 3.08
C MET A 31 5.41 8.12 4.08
N ALA A 32 5.94 8.45 5.27
CA ALA A 32 6.39 7.47 6.25
C ALA A 32 5.28 6.51 6.73
N TYR A 33 4.00 6.85 6.50
CA TYR A 33 2.89 5.92 6.73
C TYR A 33 3.06 4.59 5.96
N ILE A 34 3.76 4.60 4.82
CA ILE A 34 4.03 3.39 4.02
C ILE A 34 4.81 2.34 4.82
N LEU A 35 5.62 2.77 5.79
CA LEU A 35 6.38 1.91 6.69
C LEU A 35 5.47 1.12 7.64
N LEU A 36 4.22 1.55 7.83
CA LEU A 36 3.25 0.81 8.63
C LEU A 36 2.25 0.06 7.75
N VAL A 37 1.71 0.75 6.75
CA VAL A 37 0.60 0.24 5.93
C VAL A 37 1.07 -0.87 4.98
N ASN A 38 2.23 -0.75 4.33
CA ASN A 38 2.67 -1.82 3.43
C ASN A 38 3.00 -3.11 4.21
N PRO A 39 3.78 -3.06 5.31
CA PRO A 39 4.06 -4.26 6.10
C PRO A 39 2.81 -4.89 6.73
N SER A 40 1.83 -4.09 7.19
CA SER A 40 0.58 -4.64 7.73
C SER A 40 -0.19 -5.42 6.66
N MET A 41 -0.28 -4.90 5.44
CA MET A 41 -0.93 -5.58 4.32
C MET A 41 -0.19 -6.87 3.92
N LEU A 42 1.14 -6.82 3.78
CA LEU A 42 1.94 -7.99 3.43
C LEU A 42 1.92 -9.06 4.53
N SER A 43 1.80 -8.65 5.80
CA SER A 43 1.71 -9.60 6.91
C SER A 43 0.46 -10.48 6.86
N ALA A 44 -0.61 -10.01 6.21
CA ALA A 44 -1.82 -10.78 5.99
C ALA A 44 -1.61 -12.01 5.09
N THR A 45 -0.51 -12.06 4.33
CA THR A 45 -0.14 -13.22 3.49
C THR A 45 0.81 -14.19 4.19
N GLY A 46 1.23 -13.89 5.43
CA GLY A 46 2.19 -14.68 6.20
C GLY A 46 3.64 -14.19 6.12
N ILE A 47 3.92 -13.06 5.47
CA ILE A 47 5.24 -12.42 5.50
C ILE A 47 5.44 -11.79 6.90
N PRO A 48 6.58 -12.01 7.60
CA PRO A 48 6.82 -11.35 8.87
C PRO A 48 6.77 -9.81 8.73
N PHE A 49 6.09 -9.13 9.66
CA PHE A 49 5.93 -7.68 9.61
C PHE A 49 7.28 -6.94 9.60
N GLU A 50 8.23 -7.40 10.43
CA GLU A 50 9.56 -6.81 10.53
C GLU A 50 10.35 -6.93 9.21
N ASP A 51 10.29 -8.11 8.57
CA ASP A 51 10.91 -8.35 7.26
C ASP A 51 10.32 -7.42 6.19
N ALA A 52 8.98 -7.31 6.14
CA ALA A 52 8.29 -6.44 5.20
C ALA A 52 8.59 -4.96 5.45
N LEU A 53 8.69 -4.54 6.72
CA LEU A 53 9.09 -3.19 7.12
C LEU A 53 10.51 -2.87 6.66
N PHE A 54 11.46 -3.76 6.91
CA PHE A 54 12.84 -3.60 6.47
C PHE A 54 12.92 -3.50 4.94
N ALA A 55 12.29 -4.44 4.22
CA ALA A 55 12.26 -4.44 2.76
C ALA A 55 11.64 -3.17 2.18
N THR A 56 10.54 -2.69 2.76
CA THR A 56 9.87 -1.44 2.38
C THR A 56 10.79 -0.24 2.55
N ALA A 57 11.45 -0.11 3.70
CA ALA A 57 12.35 1.00 4.00
C ALA A 57 13.56 1.01 3.06
N VAL A 58 14.18 -0.15 2.84
CA VAL A 58 15.35 -0.28 1.96
C VAL A 58 14.97 -0.05 0.50
N ALA A 59 13.87 -0.61 0.02
CA ALA A 59 13.42 -0.42 -1.35
C ALA A 59 13.09 1.06 -1.64
N ALA A 60 12.40 1.74 -0.72
CA ALA A 60 12.11 3.17 -0.84
C ALA A 60 13.39 4.01 -0.81
N PHE A 61 14.34 3.68 0.08
CA PHE A 61 15.63 4.34 0.15
C PHE A 61 16.41 4.19 -1.15
N VAL A 62 16.60 2.96 -1.64
CA VAL A 62 17.31 2.68 -2.89
C VAL A 62 16.64 3.36 -4.08
N GLY A 63 15.31 3.28 -4.19
CA GLY A 63 14.55 3.96 -5.23
C GLY A 63 14.74 5.47 -5.23
N CYS A 64 14.62 6.12 -4.06
CA CYS A 64 14.88 7.55 -3.92
C CYS A 64 16.34 7.92 -4.26
N MET A 65 17.32 7.08 -3.90
CA MET A 65 18.73 7.33 -4.24
C MET A 65 18.98 7.23 -5.75
N VAL A 66 18.36 6.26 -6.43
CA VAL A 66 18.43 6.15 -7.91
C VAL A 66 17.81 7.39 -8.55
N MET A 67 16.68 7.88 -8.04
CA MET A 67 16.07 9.12 -8.56
C MET A 67 16.93 10.36 -8.31
N ALA A 68 17.54 10.45 -7.14
CA ALA A 68 18.42 11.57 -6.80
C ALA A 68 19.68 11.58 -7.67
N PHE A 69 20.40 10.47 -7.78
CA PHE A 69 21.74 10.47 -8.37
C PHE A 69 21.79 10.05 -9.84
N TRP A 70 20.87 9.21 -10.30
CA TRP A 70 20.83 8.77 -11.69
C TRP A 70 19.86 9.62 -12.50
N ALA A 71 18.59 9.70 -12.08
CA ALA A 71 17.60 10.46 -12.84
C ALA A 71 17.75 11.99 -12.64
N ASN A 72 18.32 12.42 -11.51
CA ASN A 72 18.40 13.81 -11.09
C ASN A 72 17.02 14.50 -11.07
N LEU A 73 16.01 13.81 -10.53
CA LEU A 73 14.63 14.29 -10.44
C LEU A 73 14.16 14.30 -8.97
N PRO A 74 13.41 15.33 -8.54
CA PRO A 74 12.94 15.48 -7.16
C PRO A 74 11.69 14.63 -6.87
N PHE A 75 11.70 13.36 -7.30
CA PHE A 75 10.60 12.43 -7.07
C PHE A 75 10.93 11.47 -5.93
N ALA A 76 10.07 11.46 -4.93
CA ALA A 76 10.12 10.44 -3.91
C ALA A 76 9.43 9.16 -4.38
N LEU A 77 10.12 8.04 -4.21
CA LEU A 77 9.62 6.72 -4.57
C LEU A 77 9.38 5.88 -3.31
N ALA A 78 8.20 5.30 -3.25
CA ALA A 78 7.81 4.31 -2.27
C ALA A 78 7.04 3.18 -2.98
N PRO A 79 6.88 2.00 -2.35
CA PRO A 79 6.11 0.91 -2.94
C PRO A 79 4.69 1.32 -3.34
N GLY A 80 4.27 0.90 -4.53
CA GLY A 80 2.95 1.19 -5.09
C GLY A 80 1.83 0.46 -4.32
N MET A 81 0.91 1.21 -3.75
CA MET A 81 -0.16 0.66 -2.90
C MET A 81 -1.17 -0.22 -3.66
N GLY A 82 -1.40 0.05 -4.95
CA GLY A 82 -2.34 -0.73 -5.77
C GLY A 82 -1.88 -2.16 -5.99
N LEU A 83 -0.65 -2.34 -6.46
CA LEU A 83 -0.02 -3.65 -6.64
C LEU A 83 0.13 -4.41 -5.33
N ASN A 84 0.51 -3.73 -4.24
CA ASN A 84 0.63 -4.37 -2.93
C ASN A 84 -0.72 -4.89 -2.42
N ALA A 85 -1.82 -4.15 -2.66
CA ALA A 85 -3.16 -4.60 -2.32
C ALA A 85 -3.61 -5.79 -3.17
N TYR A 86 -3.35 -5.75 -4.47
CA TYR A 86 -3.63 -6.86 -5.37
C TYR A 86 -2.84 -8.12 -4.98
N PHE A 87 -1.55 -7.97 -4.66
CA PHE A 87 -0.71 -9.04 -4.14
C PHE A 87 -1.31 -9.63 -2.85
N ALA A 88 -1.55 -8.78 -1.84
CA ALA A 88 -1.93 -9.23 -0.51
C ALA A 88 -3.33 -9.84 -0.45
N PHE A 89 -4.31 -9.24 -1.12
CA PHE A 89 -5.71 -9.60 -0.95
C PHE A 89 -6.29 -10.46 -2.08
N THR A 90 -5.62 -10.53 -3.23
CA THR A 90 -6.09 -11.34 -4.36
C THR A 90 -5.19 -12.54 -4.62
N VAL A 91 -3.87 -12.33 -4.70
CA VAL A 91 -2.94 -13.39 -5.13
C VAL A 91 -2.48 -14.26 -3.96
N ALA A 92 -1.88 -13.65 -2.95
CA ALA A 92 -1.24 -14.34 -1.84
C ALA A 92 -2.14 -14.52 -0.62
N ALA A 93 -3.32 -13.92 -0.62
CA ALA A 93 -4.33 -14.11 0.40
C ALA A 93 -4.75 -15.60 0.46
N PRO A 94 -4.67 -16.26 1.62
CA PRO A 94 -5.10 -17.67 1.79
C PRO A 94 -6.56 -17.92 1.40
N TRP A 95 -7.40 -16.89 1.47
CA TRP A 95 -8.82 -16.94 1.15
C TRP A 95 -9.16 -16.55 -0.30
N ALA A 96 -8.15 -16.19 -1.11
CA ALA A 96 -8.34 -15.77 -2.50
C ALA A 96 -7.70 -16.79 -3.45
N MET A 97 -6.71 -16.39 -4.25
CA MET A 97 -5.99 -17.34 -5.10
C MET A 97 -5.05 -18.27 -4.31
N ALA A 98 -4.75 -17.94 -3.05
CA ALA A 98 -3.94 -18.74 -2.14
C ALA A 98 -2.57 -19.16 -2.71
N VAL A 99 -1.99 -18.33 -3.57
CA VAL A 99 -0.65 -18.56 -4.12
C VAL A 99 0.36 -18.30 -3.00
N PRO A 100 1.31 -19.22 -2.73
CA PRO A 100 2.37 -18.97 -1.76
C PRO A 100 3.08 -17.64 -2.03
N TRP A 101 3.25 -16.83 -0.98
CA TRP A 101 3.72 -15.45 -1.11
C TRP A 101 5.13 -15.39 -1.73
N ASP A 102 5.98 -16.37 -1.48
CA ASP A 102 7.33 -16.53 -2.03
C ASP A 102 7.32 -16.80 -3.54
N ILE A 103 6.40 -17.65 -4.01
CA ILE A 103 6.16 -17.89 -5.45
C ILE A 103 5.60 -16.64 -6.12
N ALA A 104 4.66 -15.95 -5.47
CA ALA A 104 4.11 -14.70 -5.99
C ALA A 104 5.20 -13.60 -6.07
N LEU A 105 6.08 -13.49 -5.06
CA LEU A 105 7.25 -12.61 -5.10
C LEU A 105 8.25 -13.00 -6.20
N ALA A 106 8.43 -14.30 -6.48
CA ALA A 106 9.24 -14.77 -7.60
C ALA A 106 8.66 -14.31 -8.95
N ALA A 107 7.33 -14.35 -9.10
CA ALA A 107 6.64 -13.83 -10.27
C ALA A 107 6.85 -12.32 -10.43
N ILE A 108 6.73 -11.55 -9.33
CA ILE A 108 6.99 -10.11 -9.31
C ILE A 108 8.46 -9.80 -9.65
N LEU A 109 9.41 -10.58 -9.14
CA LEU A 109 10.83 -10.41 -9.46
C LEU A 109 11.10 -10.56 -10.96
N VAL A 110 10.55 -11.62 -11.57
CA VAL A 110 10.69 -11.86 -13.02
C VAL A 110 9.99 -10.77 -13.82
N GLN A 111 8.78 -10.38 -13.42
CA GLN A 111 8.03 -9.28 -14.03
C GLN A 111 8.81 -7.95 -13.92
N GLY A 112 9.41 -7.63 -12.78
CA GLY A 112 10.23 -6.43 -12.59
C GLY A 112 11.45 -6.40 -13.52
N VAL A 113 12.10 -7.55 -13.75
CA VAL A 113 13.19 -7.65 -14.74
C VAL A 113 12.66 -7.41 -16.16
N ILE A 114 11.52 -8.02 -16.52
CA ILE A 114 10.88 -7.79 -17.82
C ILE A 114 10.53 -6.32 -18.00
N PHE A 115 9.93 -5.69 -16.98
CA PHE A 115 9.53 -4.29 -17.02
C PHE A 115 10.73 -3.35 -17.12
N LEU A 116 11.83 -3.64 -16.41
CA LEU A 116 13.09 -2.91 -16.54
C LEU A 116 13.64 -3.00 -17.97
N ILE A 117 13.59 -4.18 -18.59
CA ILE A 117 14.01 -4.36 -20.00
C ILE A 117 13.10 -3.56 -20.94
N LEU A 118 11.78 -3.61 -20.75
CA LEU A 118 10.81 -2.88 -21.58
C LEU A 118 10.93 -1.35 -21.43
N SER A 119 11.41 -0.90 -20.27
CA SER A 119 11.66 0.53 -19.98
C SER A 119 12.99 1.01 -20.56
N LEU A 120 13.85 0.15 -21.10
CA LEU A 120 15.09 0.63 -21.70
C LEU A 120 14.79 1.52 -22.93
N PRO A 121 15.43 2.70 -23.05
CA PRO A 121 15.21 3.63 -24.18
C PRO A 121 15.44 3.00 -25.56
N GLN A 122 16.27 1.96 -25.63
CA GLN A 122 16.56 1.22 -26.87
C GLN A 122 15.39 0.35 -27.33
N VAL A 123 14.50 -0.05 -26.42
CA VAL A 123 13.32 -0.86 -26.69
C VAL A 123 12.13 0.04 -27.05
N GLY A 124 12.01 1.21 -26.40
CA GLY A 124 10.95 2.20 -26.66
C GLY A 124 9.52 1.70 -26.43
N ALA A 125 9.38 0.53 -25.78
CA ALA A 125 8.10 -0.14 -25.62
C ALA A 125 7.25 0.49 -24.51
N ARG A 126 7.86 1.07 -23.48
CA ARG A 126 7.13 1.71 -22.37
C ARG A 126 6.33 2.92 -22.86
N THR A 127 6.96 3.86 -23.56
CA THR A 127 6.25 5.02 -24.12
C THR A 127 5.13 4.58 -25.08
N ALA A 128 5.42 3.64 -25.99
CA ALA A 128 4.43 3.13 -26.94
C ALA A 128 3.23 2.45 -26.25
N MET A 129 3.49 1.66 -25.21
CA MET A 129 2.48 0.97 -24.43
C MET A 129 1.60 1.95 -23.65
N ILE A 130 2.19 2.94 -22.98
CA ILE A 130 1.44 3.95 -22.22
C ILE A 130 0.57 4.80 -23.16
N ASN A 131 1.09 5.20 -24.33
CA ASN A 131 0.33 6.01 -25.28
C ASN A 131 -0.77 5.19 -26.00
N ALA A 132 -0.66 3.86 -26.06
CA ALA A 132 -1.71 3.00 -26.58
C ALA A 132 -2.92 2.85 -25.65
N ILE A 133 -2.75 3.13 -24.35
CA ILE A 133 -3.85 3.07 -23.38
C ILE A 133 -4.67 4.37 -23.45
N PRO A 134 -5.98 4.31 -23.75
CA PRO A 134 -6.86 5.48 -23.71
C PRO A 134 -6.80 6.22 -22.37
N THR A 135 -6.81 7.55 -22.41
CA THR A 135 -6.76 8.40 -21.20
C THR A 135 -7.88 8.06 -20.21
N ASP A 136 -9.08 7.75 -20.72
CA ASP A 136 -10.20 7.32 -19.88
C ASP A 136 -9.88 6.07 -19.05
N LEU A 137 -9.15 5.09 -19.62
CA LEU A 137 -8.73 3.89 -18.89
C LEU A 137 -7.63 4.22 -17.86
N LYS A 138 -6.69 5.12 -18.18
CA LYS A 138 -5.65 5.55 -17.22
C LYS A 138 -6.28 6.18 -15.98
N ILE A 139 -7.26 7.08 -16.19
CA ILE A 139 -7.98 7.76 -15.11
C ILE A 139 -8.87 6.77 -14.34
N ALA A 140 -9.61 5.90 -15.05
CA ALA A 140 -10.48 4.91 -14.42
C ALA A 140 -9.73 3.92 -13.54
N THR A 141 -8.54 3.45 -13.96
CA THR A 141 -7.72 2.54 -13.15
C THR A 141 -7.27 3.23 -11.86
N GLY A 142 -6.77 4.46 -11.93
CA GLY A 142 -6.39 5.23 -10.74
C GLY A 142 -7.57 5.46 -9.78
N ALA A 143 -8.73 5.81 -10.31
CA ALA A 143 -9.95 5.99 -9.51
C ALA A 143 -10.43 4.67 -8.86
N GLY A 144 -10.38 3.56 -9.60
CA GLY A 144 -10.79 2.24 -9.13
C GLY A 144 -9.90 1.73 -8.00
N ILE A 145 -8.58 1.78 -8.17
CA ILE A 145 -7.60 1.40 -7.14
C ILE A 145 -7.76 2.31 -5.90
N GLY A 146 -7.91 3.63 -6.10
CA GLY A 146 -8.13 4.57 -5.01
C GLY A 146 -9.40 4.27 -4.20
N MET A 147 -10.51 3.97 -4.87
CA MET A 147 -11.76 3.59 -4.20
C MET A 147 -11.66 2.24 -3.49
N PHE A 148 -10.91 1.29 -4.05
CA PHE A 148 -10.62 0.00 -3.42
C PHE A 148 -9.77 0.16 -2.14
N LEU A 149 -8.74 0.99 -2.16
CA LEU A 149 -7.94 1.29 -0.96
C LEU A 149 -8.75 2.07 0.08
N ALA A 150 -9.63 2.98 -0.36
CA ALA A 150 -10.51 3.73 0.54
C ALA A 150 -11.49 2.81 1.29
N ILE A 151 -12.08 1.81 0.61
CA ILE A 151 -12.97 0.87 1.28
C ILE A 151 -12.22 -0.05 2.26
N ILE A 152 -10.99 -0.46 1.92
CA ILE A 152 -10.13 -1.21 2.84
C ILE A 152 -9.83 -0.37 4.08
N GLY A 153 -9.41 0.89 3.93
CA GLY A 153 -9.16 1.78 5.06
C GLY A 153 -10.40 1.99 5.94
N LEU A 154 -11.58 2.18 5.34
CA LEU A 154 -12.84 2.30 6.09
C LEU A 154 -13.22 1.01 6.85
N ARG A 155 -12.85 -0.14 6.29
CA ARG A 155 -13.01 -1.44 6.95
C ARG A 155 -12.04 -1.60 8.12
N GLU A 156 -10.77 -1.28 7.94
CA GLU A 156 -9.75 -1.32 9.02
C GLU A 156 -10.08 -0.35 10.16
N MET A 157 -10.71 0.79 9.85
CA MET A 157 -11.24 1.71 10.86
C MET A 157 -12.52 1.20 11.55
N GLY A 158 -13.09 0.05 11.16
CA GLY A 158 -14.32 -0.51 11.74
C GLY A 158 -15.62 0.20 11.32
N TRP A 159 -15.59 1.05 10.29
CA TRP A 159 -16.78 1.77 9.80
C TRP A 159 -17.53 1.00 8.72
N VAL A 160 -16.81 0.21 7.94
CA VAL A 160 -17.37 -0.65 6.89
C VAL A 160 -17.21 -2.09 7.30
N GLN A 161 -18.31 -2.85 7.27
CA GLN A 161 -18.30 -4.29 7.49
C GLN A 161 -18.96 -5.02 6.31
N GLY A 162 -18.66 -6.31 6.20
CA GLY A 162 -19.31 -7.19 5.24
C GLY A 162 -20.77 -7.44 5.61
N ASP A 163 -21.62 -7.65 4.62
CA ASP A 163 -23.01 -8.02 4.80
C ASP A 163 -23.42 -9.07 3.77
N ASN A 164 -24.09 -10.13 4.20
CA ASN A 164 -24.42 -11.24 3.30
C ASN A 164 -25.49 -10.90 2.27
N ALA A 165 -26.29 -9.86 2.49
CA ALA A 165 -27.33 -9.42 1.56
C ALA A 165 -26.86 -8.27 0.67
N THR A 166 -26.06 -7.35 1.19
CA THR A 166 -25.65 -6.12 0.47
C THR A 166 -24.16 -6.03 0.17
N LEU A 167 -23.36 -7.03 0.56
CA LEU A 167 -21.89 -7.07 0.52
C LEU A 167 -21.19 -6.05 1.43
N VAL A 168 -21.80 -4.87 1.61
CA VAL A 168 -21.28 -3.75 2.38
C VAL A 168 -22.38 -3.22 3.31
N ASN A 169 -22.06 -3.02 4.58
CA ASN A 169 -22.93 -2.38 5.56
C ASN A 169 -22.09 -1.54 6.54
N LEU A 170 -22.75 -0.67 7.30
CA LEU A 170 -22.11 0.12 8.34
C LEU A 170 -21.75 -0.78 9.53
N GLY A 171 -20.57 -0.57 10.09
CA GLY A 171 -20.12 -1.24 11.31
C GLY A 171 -21.05 -0.98 12.51
N GLU A 172 -21.01 -1.86 13.53
CA GLU A 172 -21.70 -1.64 14.82
C GLU A 172 -21.25 -0.37 15.57
N THR A 173 -20.23 0.30 15.05
CA THR A 173 -19.62 1.58 15.49
C THR A 173 -20.56 2.79 15.49
N GLY A 174 -21.83 2.59 15.07
CA GLY A 174 -22.92 3.54 15.24
C GLY A 174 -23.23 3.98 16.69
N ALA A 175 -22.63 3.34 17.70
CA ALA A 175 -22.77 3.76 19.10
C ALA A 175 -22.07 5.12 19.40
N MET A 176 -21.15 5.59 18.53
CA MET A 176 -20.38 6.83 18.71
C MET A 176 -19.85 7.01 20.14
N ASP A 177 -19.37 5.94 20.77
CA ASP A 177 -18.86 5.98 22.15
C ASP A 177 -17.40 6.43 22.16
N PRO A 178 -17.09 7.66 22.63
CA PRO A 178 -15.71 8.16 22.65
C PRO A 178 -14.82 7.42 23.67
N ALA A 179 -15.40 6.73 24.65
CA ALA A 179 -14.66 6.11 25.74
C ALA A 179 -14.14 4.71 25.38
N SER A 180 -14.82 4.00 24.48
CA SER A 180 -14.47 2.62 24.13
C SER A 180 -14.17 2.40 22.65
N SER A 181 -14.65 3.26 21.75
CA SER A 181 -14.59 3.02 20.29
C SER A 181 -13.38 3.67 19.61
N GLY A 182 -12.39 2.88 19.18
CA GLY A 182 -11.29 3.31 18.33
C GLY A 182 -11.75 3.68 16.93
N ALA A 183 -12.83 3.08 16.42
CA ALA A 183 -13.42 3.48 15.15
C ALA A 183 -13.89 4.95 15.16
N PHE A 184 -14.52 5.38 16.26
CA PHE A 184 -14.88 6.78 16.45
C PHE A 184 -13.64 7.69 16.37
N TRP A 185 -12.57 7.34 17.08
CA TRP A 185 -11.33 8.10 17.07
C TRP A 185 -10.62 8.07 15.72
N ALA A 186 -10.67 6.96 14.98
CA ALA A 186 -10.14 6.85 13.63
C ALA A 186 -10.83 7.83 12.67
N MET A 187 -12.16 8.00 12.79
CA MET A 187 -12.91 9.00 12.03
C MET A 187 -12.51 10.42 12.40
N ILE A 188 -12.32 10.72 13.70
CA ILE A 188 -11.78 12.01 14.15
C ILE A 188 -10.38 12.24 13.56
N GLY A 189 -9.55 11.20 13.51
CA GLY A 189 -8.24 11.22 12.86
C GLY A 189 -8.34 11.58 11.39
N LEU A 190 -9.16 10.86 10.62
CA LEU A 190 -9.39 11.11 9.20
C LEU A 190 -9.84 12.56 8.93
N ILE A 191 -10.82 13.04 9.71
CA ILE A 191 -11.31 14.43 9.61
C ILE A 191 -10.19 15.42 9.95
N THR A 192 -9.40 15.14 10.98
CA THR A 192 -8.26 15.99 11.38
C THR A 192 -7.21 16.06 10.28
N ILE A 193 -6.86 14.92 9.67
CA ILE A 193 -5.94 14.84 8.53
C ILE A 193 -6.50 15.68 7.37
N ALA A 194 -7.77 15.50 7.00
CA ALA A 194 -8.40 16.27 5.92
C ALA A 194 -8.34 17.78 6.18
N VAL A 195 -8.67 18.22 7.40
CA VAL A 195 -8.61 19.64 7.80
C VAL A 195 -7.18 20.19 7.73
N LEU A 196 -6.19 19.43 8.21
CA LEU A 196 -4.78 19.84 8.17
C LEU A 196 -4.23 19.88 6.74
N MET A 197 -4.63 18.94 5.88
CA MET A 197 -4.28 18.93 4.45
C MET A 197 -4.87 20.14 3.72
N VAL A 198 -6.14 20.48 3.96
CA VAL A 198 -6.77 21.69 3.40
C VAL A 198 -6.05 22.96 3.86
N ARG A 199 -5.54 22.98 5.10
CA ARG A 199 -4.72 24.08 5.64
C ARG A 199 -3.27 24.05 5.18
N LYS A 200 -2.86 23.08 4.35
CA LYS A 200 -1.49 22.92 3.83
C LYS A 200 -0.44 22.79 4.94
N VAL A 201 -0.80 22.14 6.05
CA VAL A 201 0.15 21.87 7.14
C VAL A 201 1.07 20.70 6.74
N PRO A 202 2.40 20.86 6.75
CA PRO A 202 3.32 19.78 6.42
C PRO A 202 3.21 18.66 7.46
N GLY A 203 3.17 17.39 6.99
CA GLY A 203 3.02 16.23 7.88
C GLY A 203 1.60 16.03 8.44
N ALA A 204 0.57 16.61 7.81
CA ALA A 204 -0.84 16.49 8.22
C ALA A 204 -1.27 15.04 8.56
N ILE A 205 -0.84 14.07 7.76
CA ILE A 205 -1.13 12.64 7.95
C ILE A 205 -0.53 12.13 9.27
N ILE A 206 0.79 12.28 9.47
CA ILE A 206 1.46 11.86 10.72
C ILE A 206 0.85 12.55 11.94
N ILE A 207 0.59 13.87 11.85
CA ILE A 207 0.02 14.62 12.98
C ILE A 207 -1.33 14.03 13.37
N GLY A 208 -2.20 13.73 12.39
CA GLY A 208 -3.50 13.13 12.65
C GLY A 208 -3.41 11.73 13.23
N VAL A 209 -2.56 10.86 12.66
CA VAL A 209 -2.31 9.50 13.17
C VAL A 209 -1.78 9.57 14.59
N MET A 210 -0.71 10.33 14.86
CA MET A 210 -0.12 10.43 16.20
C MET A 210 -1.10 11.01 17.23
N ALA A 211 -1.88 12.03 16.86
CA ALA A 211 -2.86 12.61 17.77
C ALA A 211 -3.90 11.58 18.21
N VAL A 212 -4.42 10.79 17.28
CA VAL A 212 -5.38 9.72 17.59
C VAL A 212 -4.73 8.56 18.32
N SER A 213 -3.53 8.13 17.94
CA SER A 213 -2.81 7.07 18.65
C SER A 213 -2.58 7.43 20.12
N VAL A 214 -2.15 8.66 20.41
CA VAL A 214 -1.94 9.14 21.79
C VAL A 214 -3.23 9.10 22.58
N VAL A 215 -4.34 9.59 22.00
CA VAL A 215 -5.64 9.54 22.66
C VAL A 215 -6.09 8.10 22.88
N GLY A 216 -5.92 7.23 21.88
CA GLY A 216 -6.28 5.82 21.97
C GLY A 216 -5.54 5.10 23.09
N TRP A 217 -4.24 5.35 23.24
CA TRP A 217 -3.42 4.80 24.34
C TRP A 217 -3.87 5.29 25.72
N PHE A 218 -4.22 6.58 25.85
CA PHE A 218 -4.66 7.14 27.13
C PHE A 218 -6.04 6.65 27.55
N LEU A 219 -6.95 6.49 26.59
CA LEU A 219 -8.32 6.07 26.85
C LEU A 219 -8.48 4.54 26.88
N GLY A 220 -7.53 3.80 26.32
CA GLY A 220 -7.63 2.35 26.18
C GLY A 220 -8.81 1.95 25.31
N VAL A 221 -9.00 2.66 24.18
CA VAL A 221 -10.09 2.34 23.23
C VAL A 221 -9.79 1.03 22.49
N ASN A 222 -10.83 0.33 22.07
CA ASN A 222 -10.68 -0.86 21.25
C ASN A 222 -9.96 -0.52 19.93
N ASP A 223 -9.21 -1.47 19.38
CA ASP A 223 -8.61 -1.34 18.06
C ASP A 223 -9.44 -2.12 17.04
N PRO A 224 -10.26 -1.47 16.18
CA PRO A 224 -11.10 -2.16 15.21
C PRO A 224 -10.30 -3.02 14.21
N TYR A 225 -9.03 -2.70 13.97
CA TYR A 225 -8.17 -3.51 13.10
C TYR A 225 -7.90 -4.90 13.70
N ASN A 226 -7.82 -4.96 15.03
CA ASN A 226 -7.63 -6.18 15.81
C ASN A 226 -8.95 -6.82 16.27
N GLU A 227 -10.10 -6.31 15.83
CA GLU A 227 -11.39 -6.94 16.11
C GLU A 227 -11.72 -7.92 15.01
N SER A 228 -11.27 -9.17 15.20
CA SER A 228 -11.63 -10.25 14.31
C SER A 228 -13.15 -10.48 14.35
N TYR A 229 -13.76 -10.55 13.16
CA TYR A 229 -15.15 -10.99 13.04
C TYR A 229 -15.23 -12.24 12.16
N PRO A 230 -16.03 -13.25 12.58
CA PRO A 230 -16.19 -14.46 11.81
C PRO A 230 -17.01 -14.14 10.56
N VAL A 231 -16.55 -14.58 9.40
CA VAL A 231 -17.34 -14.42 8.18
C VAL A 231 -18.44 -15.47 8.15
N VAL A 232 -19.67 -14.98 8.20
CA VAL A 232 -20.89 -15.78 8.18
C VAL A 232 -21.13 -16.25 6.74
N GLU A 233 -21.11 -17.56 6.51
CA GLU A 233 -21.39 -18.14 5.19
C GLU A 233 -22.90 -18.15 4.92
N TYR A 234 -23.69 -18.59 5.90
CA TYR A 234 -25.15 -18.46 5.91
C TYR A 234 -25.71 -18.59 7.33
N CYS A 235 -26.85 -17.95 7.59
CA CYS A 235 -27.61 -18.15 8.83
C CYS A 235 -28.92 -18.87 8.54
N THR A 236 -29.18 -19.94 9.28
CA THR A 236 -30.48 -20.62 9.31
C THR A 236 -31.30 -20.10 10.48
N VAL A 237 -32.48 -19.57 10.20
CA VAL A 237 -33.44 -19.14 11.22
C VAL A 237 -34.16 -20.39 11.74
N LEU A 238 -33.91 -20.76 12.99
CA LEU A 238 -34.45 -21.98 13.58
C LEU A 238 -35.91 -21.81 13.99
N ASN A 239 -36.28 -20.69 14.63
CA ASN A 239 -37.64 -20.46 15.17
C ASN A 239 -38.07 -18.98 15.22
N GLY A 240 -37.72 -18.19 14.20
CA GLY A 240 -38.19 -16.79 14.04
C GLY A 240 -37.55 -15.75 14.98
N TYR A 241 -36.84 -16.18 16.02
CA TYR A 241 -36.06 -15.32 16.93
C TYR A 241 -34.61 -15.79 17.12
N ASP A 242 -34.35 -17.09 16.93
CA ASP A 242 -33.00 -17.66 17.02
C ASP A 242 -32.49 -18.03 15.63
N SER A 243 -31.27 -17.59 15.32
CA SER A 243 -30.53 -17.94 14.11
C SER A 243 -29.25 -18.68 14.46
N GLU A 244 -29.03 -19.84 13.84
CA GLU A 244 -27.76 -20.55 13.88
C GLU A 244 -26.98 -20.20 12.61
N CYS A 245 -25.85 -19.53 12.78
CA CYS A 245 -25.02 -19.04 11.69
C CYS A 245 -23.84 -19.99 11.47
N VAL A 246 -23.75 -20.55 10.27
CA VAL A 246 -22.56 -21.25 9.82
C VAL A 246 -21.53 -20.19 9.46
N VAL A 247 -20.52 -20.10 10.29
CA VAL A 247 -19.35 -19.23 10.10
C VAL A 247 -18.24 -20.04 9.46
N GLN A 248 -17.55 -19.48 8.46
CA GLN A 248 -16.31 -20.07 7.98
C GLN A 248 -15.28 -20.01 9.11
N GLY A 249 -15.00 -21.16 9.72
CA GLY A 249 -14.02 -21.25 10.82
C GLY A 249 -12.59 -20.85 10.42
N GLU A 250 -12.31 -20.79 9.11
CA GLU A 250 -11.01 -20.39 8.54
C GLU A 250 -10.98 -18.94 8.06
N PHE A 251 -12.12 -18.25 7.98
CA PHE A 251 -12.20 -16.86 7.50
C PHE A 251 -12.60 -15.92 8.62
N VAL A 252 -11.58 -15.44 9.33
CA VAL A 252 -11.64 -14.27 10.21
C VAL A 252 -11.12 -13.06 9.45
N ALA A 253 -11.90 -11.99 9.43
CA ALA A 253 -11.47 -10.72 8.90
C ALA A 253 -10.86 -9.87 10.01
N GLY A 254 -9.65 -9.36 9.82
CA GLY A 254 -8.90 -8.59 10.83
C GLY A 254 -7.82 -9.42 11.54
N VAL A 255 -6.96 -8.75 12.30
CA VAL A 255 -5.95 -9.42 13.13
C VAL A 255 -6.63 -10.01 14.37
N ALA A 256 -6.23 -11.22 14.81
CA ALA A 256 -6.83 -11.87 15.97
C ALA A 256 -6.61 -11.03 17.25
N GLY A 257 -7.69 -10.56 17.89
CA GLY A 257 -7.63 -9.63 19.02
C GLY A 257 -9.01 -9.37 19.64
N ARG A 258 -9.50 -8.13 19.75
CA ARG A 258 -10.23 -7.53 20.91
C ARG A 258 -9.28 -7.08 21.99
N GLU A 259 -8.18 -6.48 21.56
CA GLU A 259 -7.23 -5.82 22.46
C GLU A 259 -7.18 -4.33 22.13
N THR A 260 -6.93 -3.54 23.16
CA THR A 260 -6.66 -2.10 23.04
C THR A 260 -5.24 -1.92 22.52
N ALA A 261 -4.99 -0.91 21.67
CA ALA A 261 -3.62 -0.60 21.28
C ALA A 261 -2.78 -0.25 22.51
N GLU A 262 -1.68 -0.97 22.75
CA GLU A 262 -0.79 -0.71 23.89
C GLU A 262 0.16 0.45 23.59
N TRP A 263 0.61 1.13 24.65
CA TRP A 263 1.67 2.12 24.55
C TRP A 263 2.98 1.48 24.06
N PRO A 264 3.76 2.13 23.18
CA PRO A 264 5.00 1.58 22.68
C PRO A 264 5.98 1.23 23.81
N THR A 265 6.36 -0.04 23.92
CA THR A 265 7.33 -0.52 24.92
C THR A 265 8.78 -0.15 24.55
N LYS A 266 9.03 0.13 23.26
CA LYS A 266 10.34 0.53 22.71
C LYS A 266 10.18 1.75 21.81
N PHE A 267 11.10 2.70 21.91
CA PHE A 267 11.17 3.89 21.04
C PHE A 267 12.24 3.77 19.95
N PHE A 268 13.26 2.98 20.22
CA PHE A 268 14.34 2.69 19.28
C PHE A 268 14.54 1.20 19.28
N ASP A 269 14.33 0.58 18.13
CA ASP A 269 14.67 -0.81 17.90
C ASP A 269 15.28 -0.95 16.50
N PHE A 270 16.15 -1.94 16.35
CA PHE A 270 16.66 -2.31 15.04
C PHE A 270 15.75 -3.38 14.47
N VAL A 271 15.07 -3.07 13.38
CA VAL A 271 14.35 -4.07 12.60
C VAL A 271 15.39 -5.06 12.11
N GLY A 272 15.28 -6.32 12.53
CA GLY A 272 16.25 -7.37 12.19
C GLY A 272 16.49 -7.46 10.69
N LEU A 273 17.63 -8.04 10.29
CA LEU A 273 17.76 -8.41 8.88
C LEU A 273 16.72 -9.50 8.57
N PRO A 274 16.05 -9.41 7.41
CA PRO A 274 15.10 -10.43 7.00
C PRO A 274 15.86 -11.72 6.73
N ASP A 275 15.87 -12.67 7.66
CA ASP A 275 16.60 -13.93 7.47
C ASP A 275 15.76 -14.94 6.67
N ASP A 276 14.44 -14.96 6.88
CA ASP A 276 13.53 -15.92 6.26
C ASP A 276 13.04 -15.47 4.86
N THR A 277 12.85 -14.16 4.67
CA THR A 277 12.31 -13.62 3.39
C THR A 277 13.40 -13.22 2.40
N LEU A 278 14.64 -13.04 2.85
CA LEU A 278 15.75 -12.69 1.96
C LEU A 278 16.07 -13.85 1.03
N PHE A 279 16.05 -13.57 -0.28
CA PHE A 279 16.16 -14.56 -1.36
C PHE A 279 15.02 -15.58 -1.48
N ALA A 280 13.94 -15.50 -0.68
CA ALA A 280 12.79 -16.40 -0.79
C ALA A 280 12.25 -16.48 -2.23
N ALA A 281 12.12 -15.33 -2.90
CA ALA A 281 11.71 -15.26 -4.31
C ALA A 281 12.66 -15.99 -5.27
N VAL A 282 13.98 -15.95 -5.04
CA VAL A 282 14.97 -16.63 -5.88
C VAL A 282 14.92 -18.13 -5.66
N THR A 283 14.78 -18.56 -4.40
CA THR A 283 14.62 -19.97 -4.04
C THR A 283 13.34 -20.54 -4.62
N ALA A 284 12.21 -19.83 -4.47
CA ALA A 284 10.91 -20.23 -5.02
C ALA A 284 10.94 -20.32 -6.55
N LEU A 285 11.65 -19.42 -7.25
CA LEU A 285 11.86 -19.49 -8.70
C LEU A 285 12.54 -20.80 -9.13
N GLY A 286 13.47 -21.31 -8.31
CA GLY A 286 14.17 -22.58 -8.54
C GLY A 286 13.30 -23.82 -8.35
N ASP A 287 12.20 -23.71 -7.61
CA ASP A 287 11.32 -24.83 -7.25
C ASP A 287 9.90 -24.73 -7.84
N ILE A 288 9.70 -23.91 -8.87
CA ILE A 288 8.39 -23.74 -9.53
C ILE A 288 7.83 -25.09 -10.01
N SER A 289 8.69 -25.99 -10.52
CA SER A 289 8.26 -27.30 -10.97
C SER A 289 7.80 -28.24 -9.85
N GLY A 290 8.25 -28.01 -8.61
CA GLY A 290 7.83 -28.75 -7.43
C GLY A 290 6.56 -28.19 -6.78
N SER A 291 6.20 -26.94 -7.08
CA SER A 291 4.99 -26.30 -6.56
C SER A 291 3.70 -26.87 -7.17
N GLU A 292 2.60 -26.84 -6.41
CA GLU A 292 1.25 -27.21 -6.89
C GLU A 292 0.78 -26.34 -8.06
N LEU A 293 1.31 -25.11 -8.15
CA LEU A 293 1.01 -24.15 -9.21
C LEU A 293 1.61 -24.57 -10.57
N GLY A 294 2.79 -25.18 -10.54
CA GLY A 294 3.61 -25.49 -11.70
C GLY A 294 3.96 -24.25 -12.56
N TRP A 295 4.67 -24.49 -13.68
CA TRP A 295 5.05 -23.41 -14.60
C TRP A 295 3.85 -22.73 -15.27
N GLY A 296 2.77 -23.46 -15.52
CA GLY A 296 1.57 -22.91 -16.15
C GLY A 296 0.88 -21.86 -15.27
N GLY A 297 0.68 -22.18 -13.99
CA GLY A 297 0.12 -21.24 -13.03
C GLY A 297 1.09 -20.10 -12.69
N PHE A 298 2.39 -20.38 -12.65
CA PHE A 298 3.39 -19.33 -12.42
C PHE A 298 3.35 -18.28 -13.53
N ILE A 299 3.33 -18.71 -14.80
CA ILE A 299 3.26 -17.81 -15.95
C ILE A 299 1.96 -17.01 -15.95
N SER A 300 0.82 -17.61 -15.60
CA SER A 300 -0.46 -16.88 -15.56
C SER A 300 -0.46 -15.79 -14.47
N VAL A 301 0.07 -16.09 -13.28
CA VAL A 301 0.23 -15.11 -12.20
C VAL A 301 1.18 -14.00 -12.62
N MET A 302 2.35 -14.33 -13.18
CA MET A 302 3.33 -13.38 -13.67
C MET A 302 2.75 -12.44 -14.75
N VAL A 303 2.03 -12.99 -15.74
CA VAL A 303 1.40 -12.20 -16.81
C VAL A 303 0.31 -11.28 -16.23
N THR A 304 -0.43 -11.75 -15.22
CA THR A 304 -1.44 -10.95 -14.56
C THR A 304 -0.82 -9.78 -13.79
N PHE A 305 0.26 -10.03 -13.03
CA PHE A 305 1.02 -8.95 -12.39
C PHE A 305 1.58 -7.96 -13.39
N LEU A 306 2.15 -8.42 -14.51
CA LEU A 306 2.64 -7.55 -15.56
C LEU A 306 1.53 -6.65 -16.09
N PHE A 307 0.34 -7.20 -16.33
CA PHE A 307 -0.81 -6.42 -16.80
C PHE A 307 -1.24 -5.37 -15.77
N VAL A 308 -1.43 -5.76 -14.50
CA VAL A 308 -1.80 -4.82 -13.42
C VAL A 308 -0.76 -3.72 -13.26
N ASP A 309 0.52 -4.09 -13.28
CA ASP A 309 1.65 -3.16 -13.15
C ASP A 309 1.71 -2.14 -14.30
N ILE A 310 1.44 -2.57 -15.53
CA ILE A 310 1.35 -1.65 -16.67
C ILE A 310 0.30 -0.56 -16.42
N PHE A 311 -0.88 -0.90 -15.89
CA PHE A 311 -1.92 0.09 -15.62
C PHE A 311 -1.62 0.96 -14.40
N ASP A 312 -1.07 0.39 -13.32
CA ASP A 312 -0.69 1.15 -12.12
C ASP A 312 0.46 2.12 -12.42
N THR A 313 1.49 1.64 -13.12
CA THR A 313 2.61 2.44 -13.59
C THR A 313 2.16 3.51 -14.60
N ALA A 314 1.29 3.18 -15.56
CA ALA A 314 0.76 4.18 -16.50
C ALA A 314 -0.06 5.27 -15.78
N GLY A 315 -0.91 4.90 -14.82
CA GLY A 315 -1.75 5.83 -14.05
C GLY A 315 -0.93 6.77 -13.18
N THR A 316 0.07 6.24 -12.48
CA THR A 316 0.99 7.03 -11.63
C THR A 316 1.87 7.95 -12.46
N LEU A 317 2.48 7.46 -13.54
CA LEU A 317 3.31 8.27 -14.44
C LEU A 317 2.51 9.38 -15.10
N TYR A 318 1.30 9.10 -15.58
CA TYR A 318 0.44 10.12 -16.16
C TYR A 318 0.09 11.20 -15.13
N SER A 319 -0.26 10.81 -13.90
CA SER A 319 -0.66 11.74 -12.85
C SER A 319 0.51 12.61 -12.35
N VAL A 320 1.65 11.98 -12.06
CA VAL A 320 2.87 12.67 -11.60
C VAL A 320 3.48 13.49 -12.74
N GLY A 321 3.57 12.91 -13.93
CA GLY A 321 4.06 13.58 -15.13
C GLY A 321 3.24 14.83 -15.44
N ARG A 322 1.91 14.76 -15.34
CA ARG A 322 1.05 15.94 -15.51
C ARG A 322 1.27 17.00 -14.45
N GLN A 323 1.44 16.61 -13.18
CA GLN A 323 1.77 17.57 -12.11
C GLN A 323 3.15 18.20 -12.25
N ALA A 324 4.11 17.44 -12.80
CA ALA A 324 5.48 17.88 -13.03
C ALA A 324 5.68 18.57 -14.41
N GLY A 325 4.64 18.68 -15.24
CA GLY A 325 4.69 19.35 -16.54
C GLY A 325 5.32 18.53 -17.68
N TYR A 326 5.39 17.20 -17.53
CA TYR A 326 5.91 16.26 -18.54
C TYR A 326 4.84 15.66 -19.47
N VAL A 327 3.57 16.04 -19.27
CA VAL A 327 2.44 15.65 -20.13
C VAL A 327 1.96 16.87 -20.90
N ASP A 328 1.82 16.73 -22.22
CA ASP A 328 1.39 17.83 -23.08
C ASP A 328 -0.14 18.00 -23.15
N GLU A 329 -0.60 18.97 -23.96
CA GLU A 329 -2.02 19.28 -24.13
C GLU A 329 -2.83 18.15 -24.80
N ASN A 330 -2.15 17.17 -25.43
CA ASN A 330 -2.74 16.02 -26.09
C ASN A 330 -2.69 14.75 -25.22
N ASP A 331 -2.35 14.89 -23.93
CA ASP A 331 -2.17 13.78 -22.98
C ASP A 331 -1.03 12.80 -23.33
N GLU A 332 -0.03 13.24 -24.12
CA GLU A 332 1.16 12.45 -24.43
C GLU A 332 2.29 12.70 -23.42
N LEU A 333 2.95 11.62 -22.99
CA LEU A 333 4.07 11.66 -22.04
C LEU A 333 5.40 11.66 -22.83
N HIS A 334 6.20 12.71 -22.66
CA HIS A 334 7.49 12.87 -23.37
C HIS A 334 8.67 12.39 -22.52
N ASN A 335 9.70 11.80 -23.17
CA ASN A 335 10.92 11.29 -22.54
C ASN A 335 10.66 10.32 -21.38
N SER A 336 9.75 9.38 -21.64
CA SER A 336 9.18 8.46 -20.65
C SER A 336 9.86 7.10 -20.63
N ASP A 337 10.98 6.92 -21.32
CA ASP A 337 11.75 5.67 -21.33
C ASP A 337 12.94 5.77 -20.36
#